data_AF-A0A1G0FXS5-F1
#
_entry.id   AF-A0A1G0FXS5-F1
#
_cell.length_a   1.000
_cell.length_b   1.000
_cell.length_c   1.000
_cell.angle_alpha   90.00
_cell.angle_beta   90.00
_cell.angle_gamma   90.00
#
_symmetry.space_group_name_H-M   'P 1'
#
loop_
_entity.id
_entity.type
_entity.pdbx_description
1 polymer ?
#
loop_
_entity_poly.entity_id
_entity_poly.type
_entity_poly.pdbx_seq_one_letter_code
_entity_poly.pdbx_strand_id
1 'polypeptide(L)'
;MNKRFSSKTSRTDWSRVRATSDRNVAVSAEHPETSLKHIVRGIARRGLKPVSPKTSISLRIDADVLEWLKAQGPGYQTRINTILRAFKEASA
;
A
#
# COMPACT_ATOMS: atom_id res chain seq x y z
N MET A 1 15.37 -7.28 12.64
CA MET A 1 15.72 -6.80 11.28
C MET A 1 15.35 -5.32 11.15
N ASN A 2 16.35 -4.43 11.17
CA ASN A 2 16.12 -2.97 11.11
C ASN A 2 16.94 -2.34 9.97
N LYS A 3 16.82 -2.90 8.75
CA LYS A 3 17.49 -2.33 7.57
C LYS A 3 16.56 -1.30 6.92
N ARG A 4 16.86 -0.02 7.11
CA ARG A 4 16.20 1.07 6.39
C ARG A 4 16.70 1.03 4.94
N PHE A 5 15.80 0.75 4.00
CA PHE A 5 16.13 0.60 2.58
C PHE A 5 16.52 1.93 1.90
N SER A 6 16.37 3.07 2.58
CA SER A 6 16.78 4.37 2.08
C SER A 6 17.48 5.22 3.15
N SER A 7 18.47 5.99 2.72
CA SER A 7 19.12 7.02 3.54
C SER A 7 18.13 8.16 3.84
N LYS A 8 18.18 8.72 5.05
CA LYS A 8 17.44 9.95 5.39
C LYS A 8 17.97 11.18 4.64
N THR A 9 19.21 11.11 4.17
CA THR A 9 19.87 12.21 3.46
C THR A 9 19.72 11.99 1.97
N SER A 10 18.98 12.89 1.32
CA SER A 10 18.91 12.94 -0.14
C SER A 10 20.30 13.31 -0.69
N ARG A 11 20.84 12.46 -1.58
CA ARG A 11 22.04 12.79 -2.37
C ARG A 11 21.71 13.60 -3.64
N THR A 12 20.43 13.84 -3.90
CA THR A 12 19.97 14.63 -5.04
C THR A 12 20.31 16.11 -4.85
N ASP A 13 20.93 16.71 -5.86
CA ASP A 13 21.13 18.16 -5.95
C ASP A 13 19.79 18.84 -6.29
N TRP A 14 19.08 19.25 -5.23
CA TRP A 14 17.79 19.92 -5.34
C TRP A 14 17.88 21.33 -5.90
N SER A 15 19.04 21.98 -5.83
CA SER A 15 19.23 23.33 -6.37
C SER A 15 19.28 23.28 -7.89
N ARG A 16 20.04 22.33 -8.45
CA ARG A 16 20.07 22.08 -9.90
C ARG A 16 18.69 21.69 -10.44
N VAL A 17 17.99 20.77 -9.78
CA VAL A 17 16.67 20.30 -10.24
C VAL A 17 15.66 21.45 -10.27
N ARG A 18 15.63 22.30 -9.23
CA ARG A 18 14.71 23.45 -9.18
C ARG A 18 15.03 24.54 -10.19
N ALA A 19 16.30 24.69 -10.58
CA ALA A 19 16.72 25.65 -11.60
C ALA A 19 16.55 25.13 -13.04
N THR A 20 16.30 23.83 -13.22
CA THR A 20 16.12 23.24 -14.55
C THR A 20 14.73 23.62 -15.08
N SER A 21 14.69 24.24 -16.26
CA SER A 21 13.43 24.53 -16.95
C SER A 21 12.92 23.30 -17.72
N ASP A 22 11.60 23.22 -17.90
CA ASP A 22 10.94 22.09 -18.55
C ASP A 22 11.47 21.78 -19.95
N ARG A 23 11.89 22.82 -20.70
CA ARG A 23 12.46 22.68 -22.06
C ARG A 23 13.79 21.92 -22.07
N ASN A 24 14.50 21.89 -20.95
CA ASN A 24 15.79 21.22 -20.81
C ASN A 24 15.65 19.78 -20.26
N VAL A 25 14.42 19.30 -20.06
CA VAL A 25 14.16 17.93 -19.61
C VAL A 25 14.28 16.99 -20.81
N ALA A 26 15.14 15.98 -20.69
CA ALA A 26 15.33 14.99 -21.73
C ALA A 26 14.08 14.11 -21.90
N VAL A 27 13.42 14.25 -23.05
CA VAL A 27 12.33 13.37 -23.47
C VAL A 27 12.91 12.29 -24.37
N SER A 28 12.62 11.03 -24.07
CA SER A 28 13.09 9.87 -24.85
C SER A 28 11.94 8.91 -25.11
N ALA A 29 12.12 7.95 -26.03
CA ALA A 29 11.09 6.94 -26.27
C ALA A 29 10.75 6.13 -24.99
N GLU A 30 11.73 5.90 -24.12
CA GLU A 30 11.56 5.26 -22.81
C GLU A 30 10.89 6.17 -21.77
N HIS A 31 10.98 7.49 -21.94
CA HIS A 31 10.47 8.51 -21.02
C HIS A 31 9.74 9.60 -21.80
N PRO A 32 8.56 9.28 -22.39
CA PRO A 32 7.79 10.25 -23.15
C PRO A 32 7.17 11.30 -22.22
N GLU A 33 6.86 12.46 -22.78
CA GLU A 33 6.14 13.51 -22.04
C GLU A 33 4.78 12.99 -21.57
N THR A 34 4.43 13.27 -20.31
CA THR A 34 3.18 12.78 -19.73
C THR A 34 1.98 13.54 -20.30
N SER A 35 0.96 12.81 -20.77
CA SER A 35 -0.32 13.42 -21.16
C SER A 35 -1.23 13.63 -19.94
N LEU A 36 -1.98 14.74 -19.93
CA LEU A 36 -3.03 15.01 -18.92
C LEU A 36 -4.05 13.85 -18.82
N LYS A 37 -4.31 13.13 -19.91
CA LYS A 37 -5.19 11.94 -19.93
C LYS A 37 -4.72 10.83 -18.96
N HIS A 38 -3.42 10.75 -18.69
CA HIS A 38 -2.84 9.77 -17.75
C HIS A 38 -3.00 10.20 -16.28
N ILE A 39 -3.21 11.51 -16.03
CA ILE A 39 -3.32 12.09 -14.68
C ILE A 39 -4.78 12.17 -14.22
N VAL A 40 -5.73 12.37 -15.13
CA VAL A 40 -7.17 12.56 -14.84
C VAL A 40 -7.78 11.41 -14.02
N ARG A 41 -7.18 10.22 -14.07
CA ARG A 41 -7.64 9.03 -13.32
C ARG A 41 -6.89 8.81 -12.00
N GLY A 42 -5.88 9.64 -11.72
CA GLY A 42 -5.13 9.64 -10.47
C GLY A 42 -5.92 10.32 -9.36
N ILE A 43 -6.70 9.54 -8.61
CA ILE A 43 -7.30 10.03 -7.37
C ILE A 43 -6.17 10.21 -6.35
N ALA A 44 -5.70 11.44 -6.17
CA ALA A 44 -4.87 11.82 -5.03
C ALA A 44 -5.73 11.75 -3.77
N ARG A 45 -5.75 10.59 -3.09
CA ARG A 45 -6.47 10.41 -1.82
C ARG A 45 -5.78 11.19 -0.71
N ARG A 46 -6.08 12.48 -0.61
CA ARG A 46 -5.60 13.38 0.46
C ARG A 46 -6.56 13.26 1.64
N GLY A 47 -6.05 12.96 2.84
CA GLY A 47 -6.87 12.89 4.06
C GLY A 47 -7.41 11.51 4.45
N LEU A 48 -6.90 10.41 3.87
CA LEU A 48 -7.16 9.08 4.44
C LEU A 48 -6.58 9.02 5.85
N LYS A 49 -7.43 8.71 6.85
CA LYS A 49 -6.95 8.36 8.18
C LYS A 49 -6.04 7.14 8.05
N PRO A 50 -4.80 7.17 8.58
CA PRO A 50 -3.94 6.00 8.60
C PRO A 50 -4.69 4.84 9.26
N VAL A 51 -4.88 3.75 8.53
CA VAL A 51 -5.45 2.53 9.12
C VAL A 51 -4.38 1.93 10.02
N SER A 52 -4.69 1.71 11.30
CA SER A 52 -3.76 1.05 12.21
C SER A 52 -3.34 -0.30 11.63
N PRO A 53 -2.03 -0.61 11.61
CA PRO A 53 -1.55 -1.87 11.06
C PRO A 53 -2.12 -3.05 11.86
N LYS A 54 -2.39 -4.16 11.17
CA LYS A 54 -2.79 -5.41 11.81
C LYS A 54 -1.58 -6.01 12.55
N THR A 55 -1.80 -6.52 13.76
CA THR A 55 -0.77 -7.25 14.50
C THR A 55 -0.65 -8.67 13.94
N SER A 56 0.56 -9.07 13.56
CA SER A 56 0.84 -10.46 13.17
C SER A 56 1.04 -11.32 14.41
N ILE A 57 0.16 -12.31 14.60
CA ILE A 57 0.24 -13.26 15.70
C ILE A 57 0.21 -14.69 15.15
N SER A 58 0.79 -15.63 15.89
CA SER A 58 0.64 -17.06 15.63
C SER A 58 -0.58 -17.57 16.40
N LEU A 59 -1.66 -17.90 15.70
CA LEU A 59 -2.90 -18.43 16.28
C LEU A 59 -3.12 -19.87 15.80
N ARG A 60 -3.51 -20.75 16.71
CA ARG A 60 -3.96 -22.11 16.37
C ARG A 60 -5.47 -22.07 16.10
N ILE A 61 -5.88 -22.71 15.01
CA ILE A 61 -7.27 -22.84 14.58
C ILE A 61 -7.48 -24.33 14.28
N ASP A 62 -8.66 -24.84 14.60
CA ASP A 62 -9.02 -26.22 14.27
C ASP A 62 -8.93 -26.49 12.76
N ALA A 63 -8.50 -27.69 12.40
CA ALA A 63 -8.17 -28.03 11.02
C ALA A 63 -9.39 -27.98 10.10
N ASP A 64 -10.53 -28.47 10.56
CA ASP A 64 -11.81 -28.47 9.85
C ASP A 64 -12.31 -27.04 9.58
N VAL A 65 -12.21 -26.15 10.57
CA VAL A 65 -12.58 -24.73 10.44
C VAL A 65 -11.68 -24.04 9.41
N LEU A 66 -10.37 -24.30 9.46
CA LEU A 66 -9.43 -23.71 8.52
C LEU A 66 -9.70 -24.17 7.08
N GLU A 67 -9.95 -25.46 6.89
CA GLU A 67 -10.25 -26.01 5.56
C GLU A 67 -11.58 -25.49 5.01
N TRP A 68 -12.61 -25.37 5.85
CA TRP A 68 -13.88 -24.74 5.46
C TRP A 68 -13.69 -23.29 4.99
N LEU A 69 -12.89 -22.50 5.71
CA LEU A 69 -12.60 -21.11 5.33
C LEU A 69 -11.78 -20.99 4.03
N LYS A 70 -10.85 -21.91 3.80
CA LYS A 70 -10.07 -21.99 2.54
C LYS A 70 -10.94 -22.39 1.37
N ALA A 71 -11.91 -23.29 1.56
CA ALA A 71 -12.83 -23.74 0.53
C ALA A 71 -13.69 -22.60 -0.04
N GLN A 72 -13.91 -21.53 0.74
CA GLN A 72 -14.59 -20.30 0.27
C GLN A 72 -13.73 -19.42 -0.66
N GLY A 73 -12.53 -19.87 -1.02
CA GLY A 73 -11.66 -19.22 -1.99
C GLY A 73 -10.70 -18.20 -1.37
N PRO A 74 -10.00 -17.41 -2.21
CA PRO A 74 -8.93 -16.53 -1.78
C PRO A 74 -9.42 -15.51 -0.75
N GLY A 75 -8.51 -15.09 0.14
CA GLY A 75 -8.81 -14.11 1.19
C GLY A 75 -9.35 -14.70 2.50
N TYR A 76 -9.25 -16.01 2.72
CA TYR A 76 -9.69 -16.68 3.95
C TYR A 76 -9.16 -16.03 5.25
N GLN A 77 -7.90 -15.55 5.27
CA GLN A 77 -7.34 -14.83 6.42
C GLN A 77 -8.07 -13.51 6.71
N THR A 78 -8.52 -12.81 5.66
CA THR A 78 -9.33 -11.59 5.82
C THR A 78 -10.71 -11.93 6.38
N ARG A 79 -11.33 -13.03 5.92
CA ARG A 79 -12.60 -13.51 6.48
C ARG A 79 -12.47 -13.87 7.96
N ILE A 80 -11.40 -14.56 8.37
CA ILE A 80 -11.11 -14.85 9.78
C ILE A 80 -11.18 -13.56 10.61
N ASN A 81 -10.45 -12.54 10.18
CA ASN A 81 -10.42 -11.26 10.89
C ASN A 81 -11.79 -10.55 10.91
N THR A 82 -12.59 -10.66 9.84
CA THR A 82 -13.96 -10.11 9.79
C THR A 82 -14.88 -10.82 10.79
N ILE A 83 -14.82 -12.15 10.86
CA ILE A 83 -15.62 -12.95 11.80
C ILE A 83 -15.27 -12.57 13.25
N LEU A 84 -13.98 -12.51 13.57
CA LEU A 84 -13.52 -12.12 14.91
C LEU A 84 -13.96 -10.69 15.29
N ARG A 85 -13.97 -9.76 14.33
CA ARG A 85 -14.46 -8.40 14.54
C ARG A 85 -15.97 -8.36 14.81
N ALA A 86 -16.76 -9.05 13.99
CA ALA A 86 -18.20 -9.11 14.16
C ALA A 86 -18.56 -9.74 15.52
N PHE A 87 -17.88 -10.82 15.91
CA PHE A 87 -18.05 -11.42 17.23
C PHE A 87 -17.69 -10.45 18.36
N LYS A 88 -16.57 -9.73 18.25
CA LYS A 88 -16.17 -8.70 19.22
C LYS A 88 -17.23 -7.60 19.36
N GLU A 89 -17.79 -7.13 18.25
CA GLU A 89 -18.79 -6.05 18.23
C GLU A 89 -20.14 -6.50 18.77
N ALA A 90 -20.55 -7.75 18.54
CA ALA A 90 -21.78 -8.32 19.09
C ALA A 90 -21.66 -8.71 20.58
N SER A 91 -20.45 -8.97 21.06
CA SER A 91 -20.18 -9.34 22.46
C SER A 91 -19.85 -8.14 23.36
N ALA A 92 -19.83 -6.94 22.78
CA ALA A 92 -19.58 -5.67 23.47
C ALA A 92 -20.90 -4.95 23.75
#